data_AF-A0A8J5UI74-F1
#
_entry.id   AF-A0A8J5UI74-F1
#
_cell.length_a   1.000
_cell.length_b   1.000
_cell.length_c   1.000
_cell.angle_alpha   90.00
_cell.angle_beta   90.00
_cell.angle_gamma   90.00
#
_symmetry.space_group_name_H-M   'P 1'
#
loop_
_entity.id
_entity.type
_entity.pdbx_description
1 polymer ?
#
loop_
_entity_poly.entity_id
_entity_poly.type
_entity_poly.pdbx_seq_one_letter_code
_entity_poly.pdbx_strand_id
1 'polypeptide(L)'
;MISEVGYQHENPEIESLLLLKGVLAEKESQDVASQHGHAVVVSAAEWFTSIPSTLSPAFAPVADSDTLRIAIMQLIKTRFSNLILVAIDQISEDKPLPSFGVDIMIASEFRSWLWTVLRIDIPFLDIMSTKTSLAVLAELVKGKL
;
A
#
# COMPACT_ATOMS: atom_id res chain seq x y z
N MET A 1 38.93 -56.43 3.62
CA MET A 1 37.59 -56.00 4.06
C MET A 1 37.78 -54.89 5.06
N ILE A 2 37.54 -53.64 4.67
CA ILE A 2 37.37 -52.52 5.60
C ILE A 2 36.04 -51.87 5.25
N SER A 3 35.25 -51.67 6.29
CA SER A 3 33.83 -51.38 6.25
C SER A 3 33.55 -49.93 5.87
N GLU A 4 32.53 -49.79 5.03
CA GLU A 4 31.46 -48.79 5.04
C GLU A 4 31.45 -47.84 6.25
N VAL A 5 31.63 -46.54 6.01
CA VAL A 5 31.09 -45.48 6.86
C VAL A 5 30.51 -44.43 5.92
N GLY A 6 29.17 -44.41 5.88
CA GLY A 6 28.37 -43.58 5.02
C GLY A 6 28.63 -42.09 5.22
N TYR A 7 28.74 -41.39 4.10
CA TYR A 7 28.46 -39.97 4.02
C TYR A 7 27.07 -39.81 3.39
N GLN A 8 26.34 -38.82 3.90
CA GLN A 8 25.04 -38.31 3.43
C GLN A 8 23.79 -38.95 4.05
N HIS A 9 23.45 -38.44 5.22
CA HIS A 9 22.09 -37.93 5.39
C HIS A 9 22.20 -36.42 5.63
N GLU A 10 21.93 -35.65 4.58
CA GLU A 10 21.57 -34.24 4.72
C GLU A 10 20.37 -34.19 5.65
N ASN A 11 20.57 -33.66 6.87
CA ASN A 11 19.53 -33.63 7.87
C ASN A 11 18.61 -32.43 7.57
N PRO A 12 17.36 -32.64 7.10
CA PRO A 12 16.47 -31.56 6.69
C PRO A 12 16.12 -30.60 7.85
N GLU A 13 16.36 -31.01 9.08
CA GLU A 13 16.18 -30.18 10.26
C GLU A 13 17.29 -29.11 10.42
N ILE A 14 18.48 -29.31 9.85
CA ILE A 14 19.56 -28.31 9.95
C ILE A 14 19.28 -27.14 9.00
N GLU A 15 18.74 -27.41 7.81
CA GLU A 15 18.33 -26.36 6.87
C GLU A 15 17.16 -25.54 7.43
N SER A 16 16.17 -26.19 8.03
CA SER A 16 15.03 -25.48 8.63
C SER A 16 15.45 -24.63 9.83
N LEU A 17 16.39 -25.10 10.66
CA LEU A 17 16.96 -24.31 11.77
C LEU A 17 17.80 -23.13 11.27
N LEU A 18 18.53 -23.28 10.17
CA LEU A 18 19.30 -22.19 9.58
C LEU A 18 18.39 -21.14 8.94
N LEU A 19 17.36 -21.57 8.22
CA LEU A 19 16.35 -20.68 7.63
C LEU A 19 15.57 -19.92 8.71
N LEU A 20 15.18 -20.60 9.79
CA LEU A 20 14.48 -19.98 10.93
C LEU A 20 15.36 -18.94 11.63
N LYS A 21 16.65 -19.23 11.83
CA LYS A 21 17.60 -18.27 12.41
C LYS A 21 17.79 -17.03 11.54
N GLY A 22 17.79 -17.19 10.21
CA GLY A 22 17.85 -16.06 9.27
C GLY A 22 16.64 -15.13 9.41
N VAL A 23 15.43 -15.69 9.45
CA VAL A 23 14.18 -14.92 9.61
C VAL A 23 14.12 -14.19 10.96
N LEU A 24 14.64 -14.79 12.03
CA LEU A 24 14.70 -14.13 13.34
C LEU A 24 15.72 -12.99 13.39
N ALA A 25 16.87 -13.14 12.72
CA ALA A 25 17.89 -12.09 12.66
C ALA A 25 17.43 -10.86 11.86
N GLU A 26 16.61 -11.05 10.81
CA GLU A 26 15.97 -9.93 10.11
C GLU A 26 14.96 -9.20 11.01
N LYS A 27 14.23 -9.95 11.85
CA LYS A 27 13.26 -9.37 12.79
C LYS A 27 13.92 -8.57 13.92
N GLU A 28 15.06 -9.01 14.44
CA GLU A 28 15.84 -8.25 15.44
C GLU A 28 16.56 -7.03 14.83
N SER A 29 16.94 -7.08 13.55
CA SER A 29 17.55 -5.94 12.85
C SER A 29 16.55 -4.82 12.53
N GLN A 30 15.25 -5.09 12.64
CA GLN A 30 14.18 -4.12 12.37
C GLN A 30 13.66 -3.42 13.65
N ASP A 31 14.11 -3.83 14.85
CA ASP A 31 13.59 -3.31 16.14
C ASP A 31 14.39 -2.12 16.71
N VAL A 32 15.57 -1.79 16.16
CA VAL A 32 16.44 -0.73 16.72
C VAL A 32 16.31 0.65 16.06
N ALA A 33 15.31 0.86 15.20
CA ALA A 33 15.08 2.16 14.56
C ALA A 33 13.60 2.57 14.56
N SER A 34 12.96 2.63 15.73
CA SER A 34 11.78 3.49 16.00
C SER A 34 11.44 3.52 17.49
N GLN A 35 12.32 4.09 18.31
CA GLN A 35 11.88 4.69 19.57
C GLN A 35 11.87 6.19 19.36
N HIS A 36 10.67 6.76 19.11
CA HIS A 36 10.19 8.10 19.47
C HIS A 36 8.87 8.36 18.70
N GLY A 37 7.74 8.07 19.33
CA GLY A 37 6.43 8.43 18.83
C GLY A 37 5.36 7.95 19.78
N HIS A 38 4.68 8.88 20.44
CA HIS A 38 3.56 8.59 21.33
C HIS A 38 2.60 7.62 20.65
N ALA A 39 2.25 6.52 21.33
CA ALA A 39 1.01 5.82 21.05
C ALA A 39 -0.15 6.73 21.47
N VAL A 40 -0.38 7.77 20.66
CA VAL A 40 -1.68 8.44 20.63
C VAL A 40 -2.62 7.34 20.19
N VAL A 41 -3.56 6.97 21.06
CA VAL A 41 -4.75 6.27 20.62
C VAL A 41 -5.42 7.24 19.66
N VAL A 42 -5.07 7.15 18.38
CA VAL A 42 -5.65 8.04 17.38
C VAL A 42 -7.10 7.60 17.26
N SER A 43 -7.97 8.35 17.93
CA SER A 43 -9.40 8.17 17.84
C SER A 43 -9.73 8.24 16.35
N ALA A 44 -10.15 7.12 15.78
CA ALA A 44 -10.58 7.10 14.38
C ALA A 44 -11.61 8.20 14.16
N ALA A 45 -11.42 8.98 13.12
CA ALA A 45 -12.31 10.08 12.80
C ALA A 45 -13.75 9.59 12.58
N GLU A 46 -14.74 10.43 12.84
CA GLU A 46 -16.16 10.05 12.80
C GLU A 46 -16.58 9.41 11.46
N TRP A 47 -15.99 9.89 10.36
CA TRP A 47 -16.23 9.34 9.02
C TRP A 47 -15.79 7.88 8.89
N PHE A 48 -14.79 7.43 9.65
CA PHE A 48 -14.27 6.06 9.58
C PHE A 48 -15.28 5.03 10.10
N THR A 49 -16.24 5.43 10.93
CA THR A 49 -17.33 4.55 11.35
C THR A 49 -18.42 4.43 10.27
N SER A 50 -18.48 5.40 9.34
CA SER A 50 -19.48 5.43 8.28
C SER A 50 -19.13 4.60 7.03
N ILE A 51 -17.87 4.17 6.89
CA ILE A 51 -17.44 3.35 5.76
C ILE A 51 -17.80 1.86 5.97
N PRO A 52 -18.05 1.09 4.90
CA PRO A 52 -18.23 -0.35 5.00
C PRO A 52 -17.02 -1.02 5.68
N SER A 53 -17.28 -1.98 6.57
CA SER A 53 -16.22 -2.71 7.30
C SER A 53 -15.25 -3.46 6.39
N THR A 54 -15.69 -3.77 5.15
CA THR A 54 -14.86 -4.36 4.10
C THR A 54 -13.75 -3.43 3.61
N LEU A 55 -13.94 -2.11 3.74
CA LEU A 55 -12.99 -1.08 3.31
C LEU A 55 -12.15 -0.53 4.48
N SER A 56 -12.51 -0.83 5.72
CA SER A 56 -11.75 -0.38 6.90
C SER A 56 -10.25 -0.69 6.84
N PRO A 57 -9.79 -1.88 6.36
CA PRO A 57 -8.35 -2.14 6.25
C PRO A 57 -7.64 -1.20 5.26
N ALA A 58 -8.32 -0.77 4.20
CA ALA A 58 -7.76 0.13 3.20
C ALA A 58 -7.60 1.56 3.75
N PHE A 59 -8.53 2.00 4.59
CA PHE A 59 -8.54 3.33 5.19
C PHE A 59 -7.83 3.41 6.55
N ALA A 60 -7.48 2.28 7.16
CA ALA A 60 -6.81 2.26 8.47
C ALA A 60 -5.55 3.13 8.55
N PRO A 61 -4.68 3.21 7.52
CA PRO A 61 -3.48 4.07 7.55
C PRO A 61 -3.78 5.57 7.51
N VAL A 62 -5.02 5.96 7.21
CA VAL A 62 -5.46 7.36 7.05
C VAL A 62 -6.67 7.68 7.94
N ALA A 63 -6.96 6.82 8.92
CA ALA A 63 -8.15 6.91 9.80
C ALA A 63 -8.11 8.13 10.73
N ASP A 64 -6.94 8.75 10.88
CA ASP A 64 -6.62 9.96 11.63
C ASP A 64 -6.94 11.26 10.87
N SER A 65 -7.28 11.16 9.58
CA SER A 65 -7.64 12.33 8.76
C SER A 65 -8.90 13.03 9.25
N ASP A 66 -8.90 14.37 9.22
CA ASP A 66 -10.06 15.20 9.63
C ASP A 66 -11.34 14.88 8.84
N THR A 67 -11.20 14.57 7.54
CA THR A 67 -12.35 14.30 6.66
C THR A 67 -12.09 13.11 5.75
N LEU A 68 -13.18 12.43 5.35
CA LEU A 68 -13.12 11.34 4.37
C LEU A 68 -12.43 11.77 3.07
N ARG A 69 -12.62 13.02 2.62
CA ARG A 69 -11.97 13.55 1.41
C ARG A 69 -10.45 13.57 1.55
N ILE A 70 -9.94 14.04 2.70
CA ILE A 70 -8.50 14.10 2.99
C ILE A 70 -7.95 12.67 3.07
N ALA A 71 -8.67 11.76 3.74
CA ALA A 71 -8.28 10.36 3.84
C ALA A 71 -8.17 9.68 2.47
N ILE A 72 -9.18 9.86 1.60
CA ILE A 72 -9.17 9.35 0.23
C ILE A 72 -7.98 9.95 -0.55
N MET A 73 -7.77 11.26 -0.45
CA MET A 73 -6.64 11.92 -1.12
C MET A 73 -5.31 11.33 -0.68
N GLN A 74 -5.06 11.20 0.63
CA GLN A 74 -3.83 10.63 1.16
C GLN A 74 -3.63 9.19 0.70
N LEU A 75 -4.69 8.37 0.73
CA LEU A 75 -4.64 6.97 0.29
C LEU A 75 -4.30 6.84 -1.20
N ILE A 76 -5.01 7.58 -2.05
CA ILE A 76 -4.81 7.57 -3.51
C ILE A 76 -3.42 8.14 -3.84
N LYS A 77 -3.01 9.25 -3.20
CA LYS A 77 -1.72 9.89 -3.44
C LYS A 77 -0.55 8.99 -3.04
N THR A 78 -0.66 8.30 -1.91
CA THR A 78 0.34 7.33 -1.45
C THR A 78 0.43 6.12 -2.38
N ARG A 79 -0.71 5.60 -2.86
CA ARG A 79 -0.68 4.53 -3.86
C ARG A 79 -0.04 5.01 -5.16
N PHE A 80 -0.44 6.19 -5.62
CA PHE A 80 0.03 6.76 -6.88
C PHE A 80 1.52 7.04 -6.84
N SER A 81 2.04 7.63 -5.75
CA SER A 81 3.47 7.89 -5.55
C SER A 81 4.31 6.63 -5.67
N ASN A 82 3.88 5.56 -5.02
CA ASN A 82 4.57 4.27 -5.06
C ASN A 82 4.51 3.64 -6.45
N LEU A 83 3.43 3.86 -7.19
CA LEU A 83 3.24 3.29 -8.51
C LEU A 83 4.12 3.96 -9.57
N ILE A 84 4.30 5.28 -9.51
CA ILE A 84 5.12 6.03 -10.47
C ILE A 84 6.56 6.28 -10.00
N LEU A 85 6.90 5.84 -8.79
CA LEU A 85 8.21 6.03 -8.16
C LEU A 85 8.60 7.52 -8.01
N VAL A 86 7.62 8.37 -7.71
CA VAL A 86 7.82 9.79 -7.42
C VAL A 86 7.50 10.05 -5.95
N ALA A 87 8.33 10.84 -5.28
CA ALA A 87 8.13 11.16 -3.88
C ALA A 87 6.80 11.89 -3.66
N ILE A 88 6.11 11.59 -2.55
CA ILE A 88 4.75 12.08 -2.29
C ILE A 88 4.65 13.61 -2.26
N ASP A 89 5.71 14.29 -1.85
CA ASP A 89 5.84 15.75 -1.79
C ASP A 89 5.96 16.40 -3.19
N GLN A 90 6.46 15.66 -4.18
CA GLN A 90 6.62 16.15 -5.56
C GLN A 90 5.34 15.99 -6.40
N ILE A 91 4.32 15.34 -5.85
CA ILE A 91 3.06 15.08 -6.55
C ILE A 91 2.05 16.19 -6.25
N SER A 92 1.80 17.01 -7.26
CA SER A 92 0.73 18.00 -7.24
C SER A 92 -0.65 17.37 -7.45
N GLU A 93 -1.61 17.72 -6.60
CA GLU A 93 -2.96 17.11 -6.59
C GLU A 93 -3.85 17.59 -7.73
N ASP A 94 -3.56 18.79 -8.28
CA ASP A 94 -4.32 19.43 -9.35
C ASP A 94 -3.77 19.11 -10.75
N LYS A 95 -2.57 18.54 -10.83
CA LYS A 95 -1.92 18.23 -12.11
C LYS A 95 -2.53 16.95 -12.70
N PRO A 96 -2.84 16.90 -14.01
CA PRO A 96 -3.42 15.70 -14.61
C PRO A 96 -2.53 14.46 -14.51
N LEU A 97 -3.10 13.29 -14.28
CA LEU A 97 -2.34 12.03 -14.10
C LEU A 97 -1.37 11.74 -15.27
N PRO A 98 -1.76 11.88 -16.56
CA PRO A 98 -0.85 11.64 -17.69
C PRO A 98 0.43 12.49 -17.68
N SER A 99 0.40 13.66 -17.04
CA SER A 99 1.54 14.57 -16.98
C SER A 99 2.66 14.11 -16.03
N PHE A 100 2.45 13.02 -15.30
CA PHE A 100 3.45 12.34 -14.47
C PHE A 100 4.06 11.13 -15.20
N GLY A 101 3.80 10.96 -16.50
CA GLY A 101 4.28 9.80 -17.26
C GLY A 101 3.40 8.56 -17.08
N VAL A 102 2.14 8.72 -16.68
CA VAL A 102 1.18 7.62 -16.60
C VAL A 102 0.93 7.08 -18.01
N ASP A 103 1.37 5.84 -18.23
CA ASP A 103 1.13 5.07 -19.44
C ASP A 103 -0.02 4.05 -19.25
N ILE A 104 -0.24 3.24 -20.29
CA ILE A 104 -1.29 2.22 -20.30
C ILE A 104 -1.09 1.18 -19.17
N MET A 105 0.16 0.79 -18.88
CA MET A 105 0.48 -0.19 -17.85
C MET A 105 0.19 0.38 -16.47
N ILE A 106 0.67 1.59 -16.19
CA ILE A 106 0.44 2.30 -14.92
C ILE A 106 -1.05 2.55 -14.70
N ALA A 107 -1.78 3.04 -15.71
CA ALA A 107 -3.21 3.29 -15.59
C ALA A 107 -4.01 2.00 -15.34
N SER A 108 -3.61 0.89 -15.96
CA SER A 108 -4.26 -0.42 -15.76
C SER A 108 -4.02 -0.97 -14.35
N GLU A 109 -2.79 -0.85 -13.85
CA GLU A 109 -2.46 -1.25 -12.47
C GLU A 109 -3.20 -0.39 -11.45
N PHE A 110 -3.27 0.92 -11.70
CA PHE A 110 -3.97 1.83 -10.81
C PHE A 110 -5.48 1.56 -10.77
N ARG A 111 -6.09 1.33 -11.93
CA ARG A 111 -7.49 0.89 -12.03
C ARG A 111 -7.73 -0.42 -11.27
N SER A 112 -6.86 -1.41 -11.47
CA SER A 112 -6.96 -2.73 -10.83
C SER A 112 -6.90 -2.61 -9.31
N TRP A 113 -6.05 -1.72 -8.81
CA TRP A 113 -5.97 -1.41 -7.38
C TRP A 113 -7.25 -0.76 -6.85
N LEU A 114 -7.82 0.24 -7.54
CA LEU A 114 -9.08 0.87 -7.13
C LEU A 114 -10.21 -0.16 -6.99
N TRP A 115 -10.31 -1.09 -7.94
CA TRP A 115 -11.30 -2.17 -7.86
C TRP A 115 -11.00 -3.17 -6.74
N THR A 116 -9.74 -3.57 -6.58
CA THR A 116 -9.36 -4.62 -5.62
C THR A 116 -9.48 -4.14 -4.17
N VAL A 117 -9.08 -2.90 -3.92
CA VAL A 117 -8.97 -2.33 -2.57
C VAL A 117 -10.23 -1.55 -2.19
N LEU A 118 -10.76 -0.74 -3.10
CA LEU A 118 -11.92 0.13 -2.80
C LEU A 118 -13.23 -0.40 -3.36
N ARG A 119 -13.22 -1.44 -4.20
CA ARG A 119 -14.41 -1.95 -4.94
C ARG A 119 -15.06 -0.88 -5.82
N ILE A 120 -14.27 0.10 -6.26
CA ILE A 120 -14.73 1.20 -7.12
C ILE A 120 -14.22 0.98 -8.53
N ASP A 121 -15.14 0.96 -9.49
CA ASP A 121 -14.80 0.94 -10.90
C ASP A 121 -14.66 2.36 -11.45
N ILE A 122 -13.44 2.68 -11.94
CA ILE A 122 -13.12 3.92 -12.64
C ILE A 122 -12.75 3.59 -14.10
N PRO A 123 -13.47 4.16 -15.09
CA PRO A 123 -13.15 4.01 -16.52
C PRO A 123 -11.67 4.28 -16.83
N PHE A 124 -11.04 3.42 -17.64
CA PHE A 124 -9.63 3.56 -18.02
C PHE A 124 -9.37 4.91 -18.71
N LEU A 125 -10.30 5.34 -19.57
CA LEU A 125 -10.24 6.64 -20.24
C LEU A 125 -10.34 7.81 -19.26
N ASP A 126 -11.00 7.64 -18.11
CA ASP A 126 -11.04 8.68 -17.09
C ASP A 126 -9.66 8.83 -16.45
N ILE A 127 -8.95 7.73 -16.18
CA ILE A 127 -7.58 7.76 -15.63
C ILE A 127 -6.58 8.39 -16.63
N MET A 128 -6.74 8.09 -17.92
CA MET A 128 -5.88 8.62 -19.00
C MET A 128 -6.29 10.02 -19.48
N SER A 129 -7.38 10.58 -18.96
CA SER A 129 -7.87 11.90 -19.37
C SER A 129 -6.96 13.01 -18.86
N THR A 130 -6.69 14.00 -19.71
CA THR A 130 -5.96 15.21 -19.34
C THR A 130 -6.75 16.13 -18.39
N LYS A 131 -8.00 15.77 -18.07
CA LYS A 131 -8.85 16.49 -17.11
C LYS A 131 -8.87 15.84 -15.73
N THR A 132 -8.30 14.64 -15.59
CA THR A 132 -8.34 13.89 -14.33
C THR A 132 -7.03 14.10 -13.59
N SER A 133 -7.13 14.79 -12.45
CA SER A 133 -6.07 14.91 -11.45
C SER A 133 -6.36 14.02 -10.25
N LEU A 134 -5.47 13.96 -9.27
CA LEU A 134 -5.73 13.24 -8.01
C LEU A 134 -6.90 13.87 -7.25
N ALA A 135 -7.06 15.20 -7.29
CA ALA A 135 -8.20 15.91 -6.72
C ALA A 135 -9.53 15.46 -7.34
N VAL A 136 -9.59 15.41 -8.67
CA VAL A 136 -10.79 14.95 -9.39
C VAL A 136 -11.07 13.48 -9.07
N LEU A 137 -10.04 12.64 -9.08
CA LEU A 137 -10.19 11.21 -8.79
C LEU A 137 -10.67 10.96 -7.35
N ALA A 138 -10.19 11.74 -6.38
CA ALA A 138 -10.66 11.65 -4.99
C ALA A 138 -12.15 11.98 -4.85
N GLU A 139 -12.65 12.99 -5.57
CA GLU A 139 -14.09 13.29 -5.61
C GLU A 139 -14.90 12.18 -6.29
N LEU A 140 -14.38 11.60 -7.38
CA LEU A 140 -15.03 10.46 -8.05
C LEU A 140 -15.12 9.24 -7.12
N VAL A 141 -14.05 8.94 -6.38
CA VAL A 141 -14.02 7.86 -5.40
C VAL A 141 -14.98 8.14 -4.25
N LYS A 142 -14.97 9.36 -3.70
CA LYS A 142 -15.88 9.77 -2.64
C LYS A 142 -17.36 9.66 -3.05
N GLY A 143 -17.71 10.00 -4.30
CA GLY A 143 -19.07 9.88 -4.81
C GLY A 143 -19.53 8.43 -5.06
N LYS A 144 -18.62 7.45 -4.99
CA LYS A 144 -18.89 6.02 -5.19
C LYS A 144 -18.80 5.18 -3.90
N LEU A 145 -18.32 5.78 -2.81
CA LEU A 145 -18.32 5.23 -1.44
C LEU A 145 -19.71 5.35 -0.83
#